data_AF-A0A380ZSU4-F1
#
_entry.id   AF-A0A380ZSU4-F1
#
_cell.length_a   1.000
_cell.length_b   1.000
_cell.length_c   1.000
_cell.angle_alpha   90.00
_cell.angle_beta   90.00
_cell.angle_gamma   90.00
#
_symmetry.space_group_name_H-M   'P 1'
#
loop_
_entity.id
_entity.type
_entity.pdbx_description
1 polymer ?
#
loop_
_entity_poly.entity_id
_entity_poly.type
_entity_poly.pdbx_seq_one_letter_code
_entity_poly.pdbx_strand_id
1 'polypeptide(L)'
;MSRIRIVKGNITKITGGSHKMYSKEDIINTSGKRIIQQAEEITYGKAETPKERLYVCVKKVPSYPNQYGSCDYYKWRFENFLQRHKTCKHLPPQYYFGPMYTKSNVPYIGDEIDAVKEWWSKVINTEPLKPPYPKYDKGTPIVRESYGYKYCVIFSNYLAPKLSEAGKEWLNRTRRLLQEYIEEGLRKEEFISKYNKGFNEKAKQRQRKTKQNPLKDVELDNDWFQEFAFATHPDAYLDAGLLHLSMADKIAIARTPDMVEWMSVSTWEQAMYVAEEQAKKWVEEGKKEVDEKYEQLKKLYEQVKNKYWDTKNKTL
;
A
#
# COMPACT_ATOMS: atom_id res chain seq x y z
N MET A 1 -32.94 -4.42 26.24
CA MET A 1 -33.09 -3.73 24.94
C MET A 1 -33.25 -2.24 25.20
N SER A 2 -32.22 -1.43 24.95
CA SER A 2 -32.30 0.03 25.08
C SER A 2 -32.88 0.62 23.80
N ARG A 3 -34.03 1.31 23.89
CA ARG A 3 -34.66 2.00 22.76
C ARG A 3 -34.21 3.47 22.77
N ILE A 4 -33.38 3.86 21.81
CA ILE A 4 -33.05 5.27 21.54
C ILE A 4 -34.33 5.95 21.03
N ARG A 5 -34.82 6.97 21.75
CA ARG A 5 -35.87 7.87 21.26
C ARG A 5 -35.22 9.15 20.74
N ILE A 6 -35.46 9.47 19.48
CA ILE A 6 -35.07 10.74 18.87
C ILE A 6 -36.25 11.70 19.07
N VAL A 7 -35.99 12.84 19.70
CA VAL A 7 -36.99 13.90 19.90
C VAL A 7 -36.73 15.00 18.88
N LYS A 8 -37.74 15.38 18.08
CA LYS A 8 -37.70 16.56 17.21
C LYS A 8 -38.25 17.76 17.99
N GLY A 9 -37.42 18.78 18.22
CA GLY A 9 -37.81 20.05 18.83
C GLY A 9 -36.68 21.07 18.71
N ASN A 10 -37.01 22.37 18.64
CA ASN A 10 -36.02 23.45 18.56
C ASN A 10 -35.37 23.69 19.93
N ILE A 11 -34.04 23.62 19.98
CA ILE A 11 -33.27 23.86 21.20
C ILE A 11 -33.23 25.36 21.48
N THR A 12 -33.82 25.79 22.59
CA THR A 12 -33.98 27.22 22.91
C THR A 12 -32.99 27.75 23.96
N LYS A 13 -32.28 26.88 24.70
CA LYS A 13 -31.19 27.29 25.61
C LYS A 13 -30.25 26.13 25.94
N ILE A 14 -28.95 26.38 25.94
CA ILE A 14 -27.92 25.44 26.43
C ILE A 14 -27.27 26.07 27.67
N THR A 15 -27.44 25.47 28.85
CA THR A 15 -26.71 25.88 30.07
C THR A 15 -25.70 24.78 30.38
N GLY A 16 -24.41 25.12 30.37
CA GLY A 16 -23.29 24.18 30.39
C GLY A 16 -23.34 23.09 31.48
N GLY A 17 -22.73 21.95 31.16
CA GLY A 17 -22.78 20.71 31.94
C GLY A 17 -23.81 19.70 31.40
N SER A 18 -23.69 18.42 31.82
CA SER A 18 -24.53 17.26 31.44
C SER A 18 -25.96 17.63 31.03
N HIS A 19 -26.32 17.40 29.76
CA HIS A 19 -27.41 18.13 29.12
C HIS A 19 -28.80 17.68 29.58
N LYS A 20 -29.61 18.66 30.02
CA LYS A 20 -31.06 18.54 30.22
C LYS A 20 -31.76 18.99 28.92
N MET A 21 -32.74 18.23 28.42
CA MET A 21 -33.58 18.66 27.29
C MET A 21 -34.95 19.07 27.80
N TYR A 22 -35.39 20.28 27.43
CA TYR A 22 -36.74 20.78 27.68
C TYR A 22 -37.42 21.06 26.34
N SER A 23 -38.60 20.47 26.13
CA SER A 23 -39.49 20.80 25.01
C SER A 23 -40.57 21.75 25.50
N LYS A 24 -40.85 22.80 24.73
CA LYS A 24 -42.01 23.69 24.98
C LYS A 24 -43.31 23.11 24.41
N GLU A 25 -43.23 22.06 23.59
CA GLU A 25 -44.34 21.50 22.82
C GLU A 25 -44.56 20.02 23.12
N ASP A 26 -45.80 19.56 22.88
CA ASP A 26 -46.25 18.19 23.08
C ASP A 26 -45.42 17.18 22.28
N ILE A 27 -44.97 16.12 22.93
CA ILE A 27 -44.28 15.01 22.26
C ILE A 27 -45.33 14.09 21.64
N ILE A 28 -45.38 14.03 20.31
CA ILE A 28 -46.31 13.17 19.57
C ILE A 28 -45.58 11.89 19.11
N ASN A 29 -46.13 10.73 19.43
CA ASN A 29 -45.66 9.43 18.91
C ASN A 29 -46.17 9.22 17.47
N THR A 30 -45.48 8.42 16.65
CA THR A 30 -45.82 8.05 15.26
C THR A 30 -47.22 7.40 15.08
N SER A 31 -48.00 7.26 16.14
CA SER A 31 -49.38 6.75 16.16
C SER A 31 -50.43 7.85 16.40
N GLY A 32 -50.05 9.13 16.41
CA GLY A 32 -50.99 10.27 16.47
C GLY A 32 -51.69 10.50 17.81
N LYS A 33 -51.45 9.66 18.83
CA LYS A 33 -51.91 9.90 20.20
C LYS A 33 -50.97 10.87 20.93
N ARG A 34 -51.55 11.96 21.45
CA ARG A 34 -50.91 12.89 22.40
C ARG A 34 -50.56 12.14 23.68
N ILE A 35 -49.29 12.19 24.10
CA ILE A 35 -48.85 11.71 25.41
C ILE A 35 -48.52 12.95 26.24
N ILE A 36 -49.37 13.28 27.20
CA ILE A 36 -49.06 14.25 28.25
C ILE A 36 -48.54 13.43 29.43
N GLN A 37 -47.21 13.29 29.53
CA GLN A 37 -46.57 12.77 30.73
C GLN A 37 -45.68 13.86 31.30
N GLN A 38 -46.14 14.51 32.37
CA GLN A 38 -45.25 15.17 33.32
C GLN A 38 -44.69 14.08 34.22
N ALA A 39 -43.38 13.85 34.16
CA ALA A 39 -42.71 13.02 35.14
C ALA A 39 -42.35 13.89 36.35
N GLU A 40 -42.79 13.50 37.55
CA GLU A 40 -42.53 14.27 38.78
C GLU A 40 -41.07 14.20 39.24
N GLU A 41 -40.35 13.12 38.96
CA GLU A 41 -38.89 13.10 39.09
C GLU A 41 -38.34 11.87 38.35
N ILE A 42 -37.27 12.04 37.57
CA ILE A 42 -36.56 10.91 36.97
C ILE A 42 -35.14 10.94 37.50
N THR A 43 -34.82 10.00 38.38
CA THR A 43 -33.45 9.75 38.84
C THR A 43 -32.74 8.81 37.88
N TYR A 44 -31.67 9.30 37.25
CA TYR A 44 -30.71 8.45 36.56
C TYR A 44 -29.58 8.06 37.52
N GLY A 45 -29.13 6.80 37.46
CA GLY A 45 -27.90 6.39 38.14
C GLY A 45 -26.69 7.20 37.65
N LYS A 46 -25.64 7.27 38.45
CA LYS A 46 -24.37 7.89 38.04
C LYS A 46 -23.94 7.32 36.68
N ALA A 47 -23.58 8.19 35.74
CA ALA A 47 -23.01 7.77 34.47
C ALA A 47 -21.77 6.94 34.77
N GLU A 48 -21.80 5.65 34.44
CA GLU A 48 -20.57 4.86 34.43
C GLU A 48 -19.64 5.53 33.43
N THR A 49 -18.43 5.88 33.86
CA THR A 49 -17.34 6.20 32.95
C THR A 49 -17.29 5.06 31.92
N PRO A 50 -17.41 5.34 30.61
CA PRO A 50 -17.28 4.30 29.61
C PRO A 50 -15.97 3.57 29.91
N LYS A 51 -16.03 2.27 30.17
CA LYS A 51 -14.82 1.47 30.37
C LYS A 51 -13.89 1.82 29.22
N GLU A 52 -12.76 2.43 29.52
CA GLU A 52 -11.73 2.70 28.52
C GLU A 52 -11.53 1.38 27.78
N ARG A 53 -11.88 1.34 26.50
CA ARG A 53 -11.59 0.16 25.69
C ARG A 53 -10.07 0.09 25.67
N LEU A 54 -9.50 -0.80 26.48
CA LEU A 54 -8.08 -1.07 26.45
C LEU A 54 -7.75 -1.49 25.01
N TYR A 55 -7.06 -0.59 24.32
CA TYR A 55 -6.66 -0.78 22.93
C TYR A 55 -5.46 -1.72 22.89
N VAL A 56 -5.71 -3.03 23.03
CA VAL A 56 -4.64 -4.04 22.98
C VAL A 56 -4.24 -4.28 21.53
N CYS A 57 -3.06 -3.81 21.17
CA CYS A 57 -2.45 -3.99 19.86
C CYS A 57 -1.67 -5.31 19.83
N VAL A 58 -2.11 -6.30 19.05
CA VAL A 58 -1.36 -7.57 18.92
C VAL A 58 -0.20 -7.36 17.94
N LYS A 59 0.96 -7.01 18.50
CA LYS A 59 2.14 -6.66 17.70
C LYS A 59 2.83 -7.85 17.04
N LYS A 60 2.68 -9.06 17.60
CA LYS A 60 3.35 -10.25 17.07
C LYS A 60 2.84 -10.59 15.67
N VAL A 61 3.72 -10.50 14.68
CA VAL A 61 3.44 -10.80 13.28
C VAL A 61 3.53 -12.32 13.05
N PRO A 62 2.46 -13.00 12.60
CA PRO A 62 2.51 -14.42 12.29
C PRO A 62 3.23 -14.69 10.97
N SER A 63 3.67 -15.93 10.79
CA SER A 63 4.18 -16.42 9.50
C SER A 63 3.05 -16.47 8.47
N TYR A 64 3.37 -16.13 7.22
CA TYR A 64 2.47 -16.40 6.11
C TYR A 64 2.27 -17.93 5.97
N PRO A 65 1.02 -18.42 5.84
CA PRO A 65 0.75 -19.87 5.85
C PRO A 65 0.94 -20.55 4.50
N ASN A 66 1.05 -19.80 3.40
CA ASN A 66 1.16 -20.35 2.04
C ASN A 66 2.55 -20.10 1.46
N GLN A 67 2.79 -20.62 0.25
CA GLN A 67 4.03 -20.38 -0.48
C GLN A 67 4.15 -18.91 -0.93
N TYR A 68 5.34 -18.35 -0.73
CA TYR A 68 5.68 -17.02 -1.24
C TYR A 68 5.70 -16.99 -2.78
N GLY A 69 5.35 -15.84 -3.33
CA GLY A 69 5.21 -15.57 -4.75
C GLY A 69 3.78 -15.22 -5.15
N SER A 70 2.75 -15.75 -4.47
CA SER A 70 1.34 -15.46 -4.79
C SER A 70 0.94 -14.02 -4.44
N CYS A 71 -0.03 -13.45 -5.18
CA CYS A 71 -0.62 -12.15 -4.84
C CYS A 71 -1.50 -12.20 -3.59
N ASP A 72 -1.97 -13.39 -3.21
CA ASP A 72 -2.70 -13.61 -1.96
C ASP A 72 -1.89 -13.21 -0.72
N TYR A 73 -0.56 -13.20 -0.83
CA TYR A 73 0.33 -12.74 0.23
C TYR A 73 -0.05 -11.35 0.74
N TYR A 74 -0.24 -10.40 -0.17
CA TYR A 74 -0.51 -9.01 0.20
C TYR A 74 -1.91 -8.84 0.79
N LYS A 75 -2.90 -9.54 0.22
CA LYS A 75 -4.25 -9.59 0.76
C LYS A 75 -4.26 -10.20 2.16
N TRP A 76 -3.57 -11.31 2.35
CA TRP A 76 -3.46 -11.98 3.64
C TRP A 76 -2.73 -11.11 4.66
N ARG A 77 -1.64 -10.44 4.30
CA ARG A 77 -0.92 -9.51 5.19
C ARG A 77 -1.83 -8.37 5.65
N PHE A 78 -2.61 -7.81 4.73
CA PHE A 78 -3.62 -6.80 5.03
C PHE A 78 -4.70 -7.32 6.00
N GLU A 79 -5.32 -8.48 5.70
CA GLU A 79 -6.38 -9.06 6.53
C GLU A 79 -5.85 -9.49 7.91
N ASN A 80 -4.65 -10.05 7.95
CA ASN A 80 -3.95 -10.38 9.18
C ASN A 80 -3.71 -9.14 10.05
N PHE A 81 -3.25 -8.04 9.45
CA PHE A 81 -3.09 -6.78 10.16
C PHE A 81 -4.43 -6.32 10.73
N LEU A 82 -5.51 -6.28 9.93
CA LEU A 82 -6.83 -5.89 10.42
C LEU A 82 -7.29 -6.76 11.61
N GLN A 83 -7.02 -8.06 11.57
CA GLN A 83 -7.34 -8.98 12.65
C GLN A 83 -6.53 -8.68 13.93
N ARG A 84 -5.21 -8.54 13.82
CA ARG A 84 -4.32 -8.22 14.96
C ARG A 84 -4.60 -6.85 15.57
N HIS A 85 -5.07 -5.93 14.74
CA HIS A 85 -5.33 -4.55 15.12
C HIS A 85 -6.82 -4.27 15.34
N LYS A 86 -7.70 -5.29 15.43
CA LYS A 86 -9.17 -5.13 15.47
C LYS A 86 -9.67 -4.13 16.51
N THR A 87 -9.05 -4.12 17.68
CA THR A 87 -9.45 -3.21 18.76
C THR A 87 -8.83 -1.84 18.61
N CYS A 88 -7.61 -1.70 18.06
CA CYS A 88 -6.85 -0.45 17.99
C CYS A 88 -7.08 0.35 16.70
N LYS A 89 -6.65 1.63 16.71
CA LYS A 89 -6.90 2.58 15.61
C LYS A 89 -5.92 2.46 14.43
N HIS A 90 -4.89 1.62 14.52
CA HIS A 90 -3.90 1.45 13.45
C HIS A 90 -4.56 0.96 12.15
N LEU A 91 -4.11 1.50 11.03
CA LEU A 91 -4.49 1.08 9.68
C LEU A 91 -3.35 0.25 9.08
N PRO A 92 -3.66 -0.74 8.24
CA PRO A 92 -2.64 -1.53 7.56
C PRO A 92 -1.79 -0.64 6.64
N PRO A 93 -0.52 -0.99 6.40
CA PRO A 93 0.29 -0.33 5.39
C PRO A 93 -0.41 -0.31 4.02
N GLN A 94 -0.43 0.87 3.39
CA GLN A 94 -1.01 1.04 2.05
C GLN A 94 -0.30 0.19 1.00
N TYR A 95 0.96 -0.16 1.28
CA TYR A 95 1.74 -1.06 0.44
C TYR A 95 1.03 -2.41 0.21
N TYR A 96 0.31 -2.95 1.20
CA TYR A 96 -0.35 -4.25 1.03
C TYR A 96 -1.54 -4.18 0.07
N PHE A 97 -2.55 -3.39 0.43
CA PHE A 97 -3.86 -3.44 -0.23
C PHE A 97 -4.47 -2.06 -0.46
N GLY A 98 -3.63 -1.01 -0.40
CA GLY A 98 -4.00 0.36 -0.72
C GLY A 98 -4.45 1.17 0.49
N PRO A 99 -4.63 2.49 0.31
CA PRO A 99 -5.10 3.37 1.36
C PRO A 99 -6.53 3.02 1.81
N MET A 100 -6.78 3.19 3.11
CA MET A 100 -8.08 2.88 3.73
C MET A 100 -8.99 4.11 3.76
N TYR A 101 -10.19 3.97 3.20
CA TYR A 101 -11.23 5.01 3.24
C TYR A 101 -12.28 4.66 4.28
N THR A 102 -12.34 5.47 5.34
CA THR A 102 -13.20 5.25 6.52
C THR A 102 -14.61 5.85 6.36
N LYS A 103 -14.85 6.65 5.32
CA LYS A 103 -16.16 7.23 5.02
C LYS A 103 -17.01 6.22 4.26
N SER A 104 -18.33 6.25 4.47
CA SER A 104 -19.31 5.32 3.88
C SER A 104 -19.27 5.25 2.35
N ASN A 105 -18.74 6.30 1.69
CA ASN A 105 -18.56 6.38 0.25
C ASN A 105 -17.08 6.52 -0.05
N VAL A 106 -16.51 5.49 -0.69
CA VAL A 106 -15.25 5.67 -1.43
C VAL A 106 -15.58 6.59 -2.60
N PRO A 107 -14.87 7.71 -2.79
CA PRO A 107 -15.13 8.56 -3.94
C PRO A 107 -14.94 7.73 -5.20
N TYR A 108 -16.02 7.57 -6.00
CA TYR A 108 -15.90 7.07 -7.36
C TYR A 108 -15.21 8.15 -8.16
N ILE A 109 -13.90 8.02 -8.19
CA ILE A 109 -12.98 8.80 -9.00
C ILE A 109 -13.09 8.15 -10.38
N GLY A 110 -14.06 8.61 -11.17
CA GLY A 110 -14.52 7.93 -12.39
C GLY A 110 -13.46 7.72 -13.47
N ASP A 111 -13.88 7.19 -14.61
CA ASP A 111 -13.02 6.72 -15.71
C ASP A 111 -11.95 7.73 -16.14
N GLU A 112 -12.20 9.03 -15.97
CA GLU A 112 -11.30 10.14 -16.34
C GLU A 112 -10.13 10.38 -15.35
N ILE A 113 -10.25 10.05 -14.07
CA ILE A 113 -9.10 10.12 -13.14
C ILE A 113 -8.35 8.77 -13.09
N ASP A 114 -9.04 7.66 -13.42
CA ASP A 114 -8.37 6.44 -13.91
C ASP A 114 -7.51 6.71 -15.17
N ALA A 115 -7.73 7.84 -15.86
CA ALA A 115 -7.00 8.24 -17.05
C ALA A 115 -5.81 9.19 -16.82
N VAL A 116 -5.51 9.65 -15.59
CA VAL A 116 -4.49 10.72 -15.39
C VAL A 116 -3.05 10.30 -15.73
N LYS A 117 -2.79 9.06 -16.16
CA LYS A 117 -1.68 8.79 -17.12
C LYS A 117 -1.76 7.45 -17.87
N GLU A 118 -2.98 7.02 -18.21
CA GLU A 118 -3.25 5.77 -18.93
C GLU A 118 -2.63 4.53 -18.28
N TRP A 119 -3.24 3.85 -17.30
CA TRP A 119 -2.79 2.51 -16.83
C TRP A 119 -2.79 1.36 -17.90
N TRP A 120 -2.94 1.76 -19.18
CA TRP A 120 -2.38 1.35 -20.49
C TRP A 120 -2.94 0.12 -21.24
N SER A 121 -4.19 0.30 -21.66
CA SER A 121 -4.93 -0.30 -22.79
C SER A 121 -5.95 -1.38 -22.43
N LYS A 122 -6.99 -1.50 -23.27
CA LYS A 122 -8.14 -2.43 -23.21
C LYS A 122 -7.77 -3.93 -23.12
N VAL A 123 -6.49 -4.26 -22.98
CA VAL A 123 -5.91 -5.61 -23.07
C VAL A 123 -5.49 -6.16 -21.69
N ILE A 124 -5.39 -5.32 -20.64
CA ILE A 124 -4.99 -5.77 -19.30
C ILE A 124 -6.21 -6.19 -18.49
N ASN A 125 -6.28 -7.45 -18.06
CA ASN A 125 -7.31 -7.91 -17.12
C ASN A 125 -6.98 -7.40 -15.70
N THR A 126 -7.49 -6.20 -15.41
CA THR A 126 -7.42 -5.54 -14.11
C THR A 126 -8.72 -5.61 -13.33
N GLU A 127 -9.63 -6.50 -13.74
CA GLU A 127 -10.90 -6.73 -13.06
C GLU A 127 -10.77 -6.88 -11.52
N PRO A 128 -9.76 -7.58 -10.95
CA PRO A 128 -9.61 -7.65 -9.50
C PRO A 128 -9.24 -6.32 -8.80
N LEU A 129 -8.91 -5.26 -9.55
CA LEU A 129 -8.59 -3.93 -9.04
C LEU A 129 -9.73 -2.91 -9.26
N LYS A 130 -10.78 -3.28 -10.01
CA LYS A 130 -11.94 -2.42 -10.25
C LYS A 130 -12.94 -2.49 -9.08
N PRO A 131 -13.75 -1.44 -8.87
CA PRO A 131 -14.86 -1.50 -7.92
C PRO A 131 -15.87 -2.60 -8.32
N PRO A 132 -16.61 -3.19 -7.37
CA PRO A 132 -16.72 -2.77 -5.98
C PRO A 132 -15.54 -3.22 -5.11
N TYR A 133 -14.96 -2.27 -4.37
CA TYR A 133 -13.89 -2.57 -3.41
C TYR A 133 -14.44 -3.32 -2.18
N PRO A 134 -13.67 -4.27 -1.61
CA PRO A 134 -14.09 -5.02 -0.44
C PRO A 134 -14.23 -4.10 0.78
N LYS A 135 -15.27 -4.30 1.60
CA LYS A 135 -15.53 -3.49 2.80
C LYS A 135 -15.10 -4.23 4.06
N TYR A 136 -14.41 -3.53 4.96
CA TYR A 136 -13.97 -4.05 6.26
C TYR A 136 -14.44 -3.13 7.40
N ASP A 137 -14.40 -3.61 8.65
CA ASP A 137 -14.80 -2.84 9.85
C ASP A 137 -14.09 -1.49 9.97
N LYS A 138 -12.85 -1.40 9.47
CA LYS A 138 -12.02 -0.19 9.50
C LYS A 138 -12.14 0.69 8.26
N GLY A 139 -13.00 0.34 7.32
CA GLY A 139 -13.19 1.07 6.06
C GLY A 139 -13.00 0.21 4.82
N THR A 140 -12.91 0.88 3.68
CA THR A 140 -12.79 0.27 2.36
C THR A 140 -11.40 0.58 1.78
N PRO A 141 -10.53 -0.41 1.52
CA PRO A 141 -9.28 -0.20 0.80
C PRO A 141 -9.51 0.17 -0.66
N ILE A 142 -8.71 1.08 -1.20
CA ILE A 142 -8.62 1.31 -2.65
C ILE A 142 -7.50 0.43 -3.23
N VAL A 143 -7.88 -0.76 -3.67
CA VAL A 143 -6.92 -1.80 -4.09
C VAL A 143 -6.06 -1.37 -5.28
N ARG A 144 -6.62 -0.60 -6.21
CA ARG A 144 -5.88 -0.05 -7.37
C ARG A 144 -4.77 0.94 -6.98
N GLU A 145 -4.81 1.50 -5.78
CA GLU A 145 -3.79 2.41 -5.24
C GLU A 145 -2.79 1.68 -4.33
N SER A 146 -2.91 0.35 -4.19
CA SER A 146 -1.91 -0.47 -3.51
C SER A 146 -0.60 -0.50 -4.30
N TYR A 147 0.50 -0.75 -3.58
CA TYR A 147 1.76 -1.09 -4.22
C TYR A 147 1.84 -2.61 -4.40
N GLY A 148 2.14 -3.37 -3.36
CA GLY A 148 2.36 -4.82 -3.39
C GLY A 148 1.32 -5.61 -4.17
N TYR A 149 0.03 -5.53 -3.81
CA TYR A 149 -1.01 -6.32 -4.49
C TYR A 149 -1.19 -5.91 -5.96
N LYS A 150 -1.35 -4.60 -6.25
CA LYS A 150 -1.45 -4.07 -7.61
C LYS A 150 -0.32 -4.59 -8.50
N TYR A 151 0.92 -4.46 -8.04
CA TYR A 151 2.08 -4.87 -8.82
C TYR A 151 2.15 -6.36 -9.03
N CYS A 152 1.80 -7.13 -8.01
CA CYS A 152 1.72 -8.57 -8.16
C CYS A 152 0.73 -8.96 -9.26
N VAL A 153 -0.46 -8.36 -9.29
CA VAL A 153 -1.49 -8.62 -10.30
C VAL A 153 -1.00 -8.18 -11.69
N ILE A 154 -0.47 -6.97 -11.82
CA ILE A 154 0.02 -6.43 -13.11
C ILE A 154 1.14 -7.30 -13.66
N PHE A 155 2.17 -7.62 -12.87
CA PHE A 155 3.26 -8.44 -13.35
C PHE A 155 2.81 -9.85 -13.73
N SER A 156 1.87 -10.43 -12.98
CA SER A 156 1.32 -11.77 -13.29
C SER A 156 0.54 -11.78 -14.60
N ASN A 157 -0.34 -10.80 -14.80
CA ASN A 157 -1.32 -10.85 -15.89
C ASN A 157 -0.81 -10.18 -17.17
N TYR A 158 0.13 -9.24 -17.06
CA TYR A 158 0.59 -8.43 -18.19
C TYR A 158 2.04 -8.69 -18.59
N LEU A 159 2.95 -8.71 -17.62
CA LEU A 159 4.36 -8.93 -17.93
C LEU A 159 4.64 -10.40 -18.22
N ALA A 160 4.15 -11.33 -17.39
CA ALA A 160 4.44 -12.75 -17.53
C ALA A 160 4.15 -13.33 -18.94
N PRO A 161 3.05 -12.97 -19.63
CA PRO A 161 2.79 -13.45 -20.99
C PRO A 161 3.80 -12.98 -22.05
N LYS A 162 4.54 -11.90 -21.79
CA LYS A 162 5.51 -11.30 -22.71
C LYS A 162 6.94 -11.79 -22.50
N LEU A 163 7.18 -12.52 -21.42
CA LEU A 163 8.49 -13.01 -21.04
C LEU A 163 8.75 -14.38 -21.67
N SER A 164 10.02 -14.65 -21.95
CA SER A 164 10.52 -16.02 -22.19
C SER A 164 10.30 -16.91 -20.97
N GLU A 165 10.51 -18.22 -21.09
CA GLU A 165 10.44 -19.13 -19.93
C GLU A 165 11.43 -18.73 -18.82
N ALA A 166 12.67 -18.37 -19.19
CA ALA A 166 13.66 -17.85 -18.23
C ALA A 166 13.19 -16.54 -17.57
N GLY A 167 12.53 -15.66 -18.33
CA GLY A 167 11.93 -14.44 -17.79
C GLY A 167 10.77 -14.73 -16.82
N LYS A 168 9.91 -15.70 -17.12
CA LYS A 168 8.82 -16.13 -16.24
C LYS A 168 9.36 -16.74 -14.94
N GLU A 169 10.40 -17.56 -15.04
CA GLU A 169 11.11 -18.10 -13.86
C GLU A 169 11.71 -16.98 -13.01
N TRP A 170 12.38 -16.00 -13.64
CA TRP A 170 12.87 -14.81 -12.95
C TRP A 170 11.75 -14.05 -12.25
N LEU A 171 10.60 -13.85 -12.92
CA LEU A 171 9.47 -13.14 -12.34
C LEU A 171 8.91 -13.87 -11.11
N ASN A 172 8.75 -15.20 -11.22
CA ASN A 172 8.30 -16.03 -10.10
C ASN A 172 9.28 -15.97 -8.93
N ARG A 173 10.58 -16.08 -9.20
CA ARG A 173 11.64 -15.99 -8.18
C ARG A 173 11.69 -14.60 -7.55
N THR A 174 11.57 -13.55 -8.35
CA THR A 174 11.52 -12.16 -7.89
C THR A 174 10.37 -11.95 -6.91
N ARG A 175 9.15 -12.37 -7.27
CA ARG A 175 7.97 -12.23 -6.40
C ARG A 175 8.15 -12.98 -5.09
N ARG A 176 8.75 -14.17 -5.13
CA ARG A 176 9.09 -14.95 -3.94
C ARG A 176 10.07 -14.19 -3.04
N LEU A 177 11.18 -13.69 -3.60
CA LEU A 177 12.22 -12.96 -2.86
C LEU A 177 11.70 -11.65 -2.27
N LEU A 178 10.87 -10.90 -3.00
CA LEU A 178 10.24 -9.68 -2.49
C LEU A 178 9.45 -9.95 -1.21
N GLN A 179 8.67 -11.03 -1.20
CA GLN A 179 7.89 -11.43 -0.03
C GLN A 179 8.80 -11.96 1.09
N GLU A 180 9.78 -12.80 0.76
CA GLU A 180 10.76 -13.30 1.73
C GLU A 180 11.50 -12.14 2.43
N TYR A 181 11.97 -11.12 1.71
CA TYR A 181 12.66 -9.96 2.31
C TYR A 181 11.74 -9.08 3.16
N ILE A 182 10.48 -8.90 2.75
CA ILE A 182 9.48 -8.24 3.60
C ILE A 182 9.31 -9.05 4.90
N GLU A 183 9.22 -10.38 4.83
CA GLU A 183 9.06 -11.26 5.99
C GLU A 183 10.26 -11.23 6.95
N GLU A 184 11.47 -11.07 6.43
CA GLU A 184 12.65 -10.90 7.28
C GLU A 184 12.54 -9.62 8.12
N GLY A 185 12.19 -8.49 7.49
CA GLY A 185 12.00 -7.25 8.23
C GLY A 185 10.79 -7.30 9.17
N LEU A 186 9.72 -8.00 8.82
CA LEU A 186 8.52 -8.10 9.65
C LEU A 186 8.67 -9.02 10.86
N ARG A 187 9.30 -10.19 10.68
CA ARG A 187 9.31 -11.25 11.70
C ARG A 187 10.62 -11.35 12.46
N LYS A 188 11.73 -11.11 11.76
CA LYS A 188 13.06 -11.13 12.37
C LYS A 188 13.49 -9.72 12.80
N GLU A 189 12.80 -8.68 12.32
CA GLU A 189 13.22 -7.28 12.45
C GLU A 189 14.61 -7.06 11.81
N GLU A 190 14.92 -7.83 10.78
CA GLU A 190 16.22 -7.87 10.13
C GLU A 190 16.06 -7.64 8.63
N PHE A 191 16.71 -6.62 8.09
CA PHE A 191 16.96 -6.49 6.66
C PHE A 191 18.07 -5.46 6.45
N ILE A 192 19.11 -5.84 5.71
CA ILE A 192 20.18 -4.94 5.28
C ILE A 192 20.28 -5.07 3.78
N SER A 193 20.01 -3.99 3.07
CA SER A 193 20.00 -4.05 1.62
C SER A 193 21.42 -4.19 1.07
N LYS A 194 21.61 -5.13 0.14
CA LYS A 194 22.86 -5.27 -0.61
C LYS A 194 23.08 -4.07 -1.53
N TYR A 195 22.02 -3.60 -2.21
CA TYR A 195 22.12 -2.61 -3.27
C TYR A 195 21.50 -1.24 -2.93
N ASN A 196 20.70 -1.11 -1.88
CA ASN A 196 20.16 0.17 -1.41
C ASN A 196 20.91 0.67 -0.16
N LYS A 197 22.11 1.23 -0.38
CA LYS A 197 22.93 1.78 0.72
C LYS A 197 22.30 3.01 1.37
N GLY A 198 21.54 3.80 0.61
CA GLY A 198 20.80 4.95 1.14
C GLY A 198 19.78 4.55 2.21
N PHE A 199 19.02 3.48 1.96
CA PHE A 199 18.12 2.90 2.97
C PHE A 199 18.89 2.46 4.22
N ASN A 200 20.01 1.75 4.05
CA ASN A 200 20.80 1.28 5.20
C ASN A 200 21.29 2.44 6.09
N GLU A 201 21.73 3.55 5.49
CA GLU A 201 22.13 4.74 6.23
C GLU A 201 20.95 5.40 6.94
N LYS A 202 19.78 5.52 6.28
CA LYS A 202 18.56 6.02 6.93
C LYS A 202 18.10 5.13 8.07
N ALA A 203 18.19 3.81 7.92
CA ALA A 203 17.86 2.84 8.97
C ALA A 203 18.79 2.99 10.18
N LYS A 204 20.11 3.16 9.96
CA LYS A 204 21.08 3.48 11.03
C LYS A 204 20.77 4.80 11.71
N GLN A 205 20.43 5.85 10.95
CA GLN A 205 20.06 7.15 11.50
C GLN A 205 18.79 7.05 12.36
N ARG A 206 17.76 6.34 11.87
CA ARG A 206 16.54 6.05 12.61
C ARG A 206 16.85 5.30 13.90
N GLN A 207 17.68 4.26 13.84
CA GLN A 207 18.12 3.51 15.01
C GLN A 207 18.83 4.40 16.05
N ARG A 208 19.73 5.29 15.62
CA ARG A 208 20.40 6.27 16.52
C ARG A 208 19.40 7.21 17.17
N LYS A 209 18.40 7.68 16.43
CA LYS A 209 17.37 8.61 16.91
C LYS A 209 16.39 7.96 17.88
N THR A 210 15.91 6.76 17.59
CA THR A 210 14.88 6.08 18.39
C THR A 210 15.45 5.18 19.48
N LYS A 211 16.74 4.82 19.39
CA LYS A 211 17.39 3.78 20.20
C LYS A 211 16.70 2.41 20.12
N GLN A 212 15.98 2.14 19.03
CA GLN A 212 15.27 0.88 18.77
C GLN A 212 15.68 0.31 17.42
N ASN A 213 15.48 -1.00 17.23
CA ASN A 213 15.62 -1.61 15.92
C ASN A 213 14.73 -0.85 14.91
N PRO A 214 15.27 -0.38 13.76
CA PRO A 214 14.52 0.43 12.81
C PRO A 214 13.34 -0.31 12.19
N LEU A 215 13.34 -1.65 12.17
CA LEU A 215 12.26 -2.47 11.61
C LEU A 215 11.27 -2.99 12.67
N LYS A 216 11.50 -2.68 13.94
CA LYS A 216 10.56 -3.02 15.00
C LYS A 216 9.22 -2.33 14.78
N ASP A 217 8.15 -3.11 14.83
CA ASP A 217 6.77 -2.64 14.60
C ASP A 217 6.63 -1.84 13.28
N VAL A 218 7.42 -2.15 12.25
CA VAL A 218 7.51 -1.35 11.00
C VAL A 218 6.15 -1.14 10.32
N GLU A 219 5.21 -2.09 10.43
CA GLU A 219 3.85 -1.96 9.87
C GLU A 219 3.00 -0.85 10.51
N LEU A 220 3.42 -0.29 11.65
CA LEU A 220 2.71 0.80 12.33
C LEU A 220 3.06 2.18 11.75
N ASP A 221 4.11 2.26 10.92
CA ASP A 221 4.59 3.48 10.28
C ASP A 221 4.50 3.28 8.76
N ASN A 222 3.41 3.76 8.16
CA ASN A 222 3.11 3.53 6.76
C ASN A 222 4.22 4.00 5.81
N ASP A 223 4.78 5.18 6.07
CA ASP A 223 5.80 5.79 5.22
C ASP A 223 7.12 5.02 5.34
N TRP A 224 7.49 4.67 6.57
CA TRP A 224 8.68 3.86 6.81
C TRP A 224 8.54 2.43 6.29
N PHE A 225 7.36 1.83 6.40
CA PHE A 225 7.08 0.52 5.82
C PHE A 225 7.22 0.56 4.30
N GLN A 226 6.68 1.57 3.63
CA GLN A 226 6.82 1.74 2.20
C GLN A 226 8.29 1.90 1.79
N GLU A 227 9.06 2.71 2.51
CA GLU A 227 10.48 2.89 2.26
C GLU A 227 11.27 1.59 2.44
N PHE A 228 11.00 0.84 3.52
CA PHE A 228 11.57 -0.49 3.76
C PHE A 228 11.21 -1.47 2.64
N ALA A 229 9.92 -1.58 2.29
CA ALA A 229 9.46 -2.48 1.26
C ALA A 229 10.11 -2.16 -0.09
N PHE A 230 10.26 -0.88 -0.45
CA PHE A 230 10.97 -0.50 -1.67
C PHE A 230 12.47 -0.83 -1.63
N ALA A 231 13.11 -0.75 -0.46
CA ALA A 231 14.51 -1.09 -0.32
C ALA A 231 14.80 -2.58 -0.61
N THR A 232 13.81 -3.46 -0.55
CA THR A 232 13.98 -4.89 -0.90
C THR A 232 14.04 -5.16 -2.40
N HIS A 233 13.59 -4.22 -3.24
CA HIS A 233 13.36 -4.49 -4.67
C HIS A 233 14.66 -4.71 -5.45
N PRO A 234 15.69 -3.84 -5.33
CA PRO A 234 16.96 -4.07 -6.03
C PRO A 234 17.58 -5.43 -5.71
N ASP A 235 17.57 -5.80 -4.43
CA ASP A 235 18.08 -7.09 -3.96
C ASP A 235 17.27 -8.24 -4.57
N ALA A 236 15.94 -8.18 -4.51
CA ALA A 236 15.09 -9.23 -5.06
C ALA A 236 15.26 -9.42 -6.57
N TYR A 237 15.37 -8.32 -7.34
CA TYR A 237 15.57 -8.38 -8.79
C TYR A 237 16.92 -9.00 -9.17
N LEU A 238 17.99 -8.59 -8.49
CA LEU A 238 19.35 -9.07 -8.77
C LEU A 238 19.54 -10.50 -8.27
N ASP A 239 19.08 -10.83 -7.06
CA ASP A 239 19.14 -12.19 -6.50
C ASP A 239 18.22 -13.18 -7.25
N ALA A 240 17.21 -12.68 -7.98
CA ALA A 240 16.42 -13.47 -8.91
C ALA A 240 17.14 -13.77 -10.23
N GLY A 241 18.26 -13.10 -10.51
CA GLY A 241 19.07 -13.32 -11.72
C GLY A 241 18.73 -12.38 -12.88
N LEU A 242 18.24 -11.16 -12.62
CA LEU A 242 17.90 -10.18 -13.67
C LEU A 242 19.02 -10.00 -14.70
N LEU A 243 20.28 -10.01 -14.25
CA LEU A 243 21.46 -9.84 -15.10
C LEU A 243 21.63 -10.96 -16.14
N HIS A 244 21.13 -12.16 -15.84
CA HIS A 244 21.25 -13.34 -16.71
C HIS A 244 20.12 -13.47 -17.72
N LEU A 245 19.11 -12.59 -17.68
CA LEU A 245 18.02 -12.61 -18.63
C LEU A 245 18.44 -12.16 -20.04
N SER A 246 17.66 -12.62 -21.02
CA SER A 246 17.76 -12.15 -22.39
C SER A 246 17.50 -10.65 -22.49
N MET A 247 18.01 -10.02 -23.55
CA MET A 247 17.78 -8.59 -23.78
C MET A 247 16.29 -8.29 -24.02
N ALA A 248 15.57 -9.19 -24.69
CA ALA A 248 14.14 -9.06 -24.92
C ALA A 248 13.35 -9.02 -23.60
N ASP A 249 13.67 -9.91 -22.65
CA ASP A 249 13.04 -9.93 -21.33
C ASP A 249 13.35 -8.67 -20.53
N LYS A 250 14.62 -8.23 -20.52
CA LYS A 250 15.02 -6.99 -19.84
C LYS A 250 14.27 -5.77 -20.39
N ILE A 251 14.10 -5.68 -21.71
CA ILE A 251 13.31 -4.62 -22.35
C ILE A 251 11.84 -4.72 -21.95
N ALA A 252 11.25 -5.93 -21.95
CA ALA A 252 9.86 -6.13 -21.54
C ALA A 252 9.63 -5.72 -20.07
N ILE A 253 10.56 -6.07 -19.17
CA ILE A 253 10.56 -5.66 -17.77
C ILE A 253 10.64 -4.14 -17.67
N ALA A 254 11.64 -3.51 -18.29
CA ALA A 254 11.89 -2.07 -18.21
C ALA A 254 10.74 -1.22 -18.81
N ARG A 255 10.06 -1.72 -19.84
CA ARG A 255 8.90 -1.06 -20.47
C ARG A 255 7.59 -1.28 -19.73
N THR A 256 7.57 -2.08 -18.67
CA THR A 256 6.38 -2.17 -17.82
C THR A 256 6.21 -0.78 -17.18
N PRO A 257 5.16 0.00 -17.50
CA PRO A 257 5.24 1.45 -17.33
C PRO A 257 5.25 1.90 -15.87
N ASP A 258 4.89 1.05 -14.93
CA ASP A 258 5.13 1.30 -13.52
C ASP A 258 6.60 1.13 -13.11
N MET A 259 7.40 0.27 -13.76
CA MET A 259 8.85 0.26 -13.52
C MET A 259 9.46 1.65 -13.79
N VAL A 260 8.87 2.44 -14.69
CA VAL A 260 9.25 3.84 -14.95
C VAL A 260 8.97 4.76 -13.76
N GLU A 261 7.83 4.58 -13.09
CA GLU A 261 7.53 5.30 -11.84
C GLU A 261 8.44 4.82 -10.69
N TRP A 262 8.79 3.54 -10.65
CA TRP A 262 9.64 2.96 -9.61
C TRP A 262 11.12 3.29 -9.77
N MET A 263 11.59 3.44 -11.01
CA MET A 263 12.92 3.96 -11.36
C MET A 263 13.13 5.39 -10.85
N SER A 264 12.05 6.12 -10.51
CA SER A 264 12.10 7.49 -10.00
C SER A 264 12.26 7.61 -8.47
N VAL A 265 11.96 6.54 -7.71
CA VAL A 265 11.86 6.57 -6.23
C VAL A 265 13.03 5.85 -5.53
N SER A 266 13.82 5.04 -6.24
CA SER A 266 15.04 4.43 -5.69
C SER A 266 16.14 4.27 -6.75
N THR A 267 17.39 4.33 -6.29
CA THR A 267 18.69 4.23 -6.99
C THR A 267 18.85 2.96 -7.84
N TRP A 268 18.05 2.85 -8.91
CA TRP A 268 18.34 2.00 -10.05
C TRP A 268 19.58 2.48 -10.81
N GLU A 269 20.09 3.69 -10.54
CA GLU A 269 21.39 4.15 -11.03
C GLU A 269 22.48 3.11 -10.78
N GLN A 270 22.53 2.44 -9.62
CA GLN A 270 23.62 1.50 -9.32
C GLN A 270 23.44 0.13 -9.99
N ALA A 271 22.20 -0.38 -10.11
CA ALA A 271 21.93 -1.64 -10.81
C ALA A 271 21.98 -1.49 -12.33
N MET A 272 21.55 -0.34 -12.86
CA MET A 272 21.75 0.04 -14.25
C MET A 272 23.21 0.35 -14.55
N TYR A 273 23.98 0.92 -13.61
CA TYR A 273 25.42 1.13 -13.80
C TYR A 273 26.15 -0.21 -13.96
N VAL A 274 25.78 -1.24 -13.20
CA VAL A 274 26.33 -2.61 -13.41
C VAL A 274 25.87 -3.19 -14.75
N ALA A 275 24.63 -2.94 -15.18
CA ALA A 275 24.16 -3.33 -16.50
C ALA A 275 24.83 -2.53 -17.64
N GLU A 276 25.18 -1.26 -17.39
CA GLU A 276 25.88 -0.34 -18.29
C GLU A 276 27.35 -0.73 -18.43
N GLU A 277 28.04 -1.03 -17.33
CA GLU A 277 29.41 -1.55 -17.33
C GLU A 277 29.50 -2.95 -17.97
N GLN A 278 28.51 -3.82 -17.70
CA GLN A 278 28.40 -5.12 -18.38
C GLN A 278 28.11 -4.97 -19.88
N ALA A 279 27.34 -3.95 -20.28
CA ALA A 279 27.08 -3.63 -21.68
C ALA A 279 28.31 -3.02 -22.37
N LYS A 280 29.08 -2.14 -21.71
CA LYS A 280 30.37 -1.64 -22.22
C LYS A 280 31.33 -2.78 -22.53
N LYS A 281 31.42 -3.76 -21.61
CA LYS A 281 32.21 -4.97 -21.80
C LYS A 281 31.72 -5.81 -23.00
N TRP A 282 30.41 -5.90 -23.24
CA TRP A 282 29.85 -6.64 -24.38
C TRP A 282 29.96 -5.92 -25.73
N VAL A 283 30.01 -4.59 -25.71
CA VAL A 283 30.33 -3.75 -26.88
C VAL A 283 31.82 -3.90 -27.24
N GLU A 284 32.71 -3.92 -26.24
CA GLU A 284 34.13 -4.25 -26.44
C GLU A 284 34.36 -5.67 -26.98
N GLU A 285 33.47 -6.62 -26.63
CA GLU A 285 33.48 -8.00 -27.15
C GLU A 285 32.85 -8.16 -28.56
N GLY A 286 32.36 -7.08 -29.20
CA GLY A 286 32.22 -6.98 -30.66
C GLY A 286 30.99 -7.64 -31.33
N LYS A 287 29.82 -7.67 -30.70
CA LYS A 287 28.58 -8.21 -31.33
C LYS A 287 27.66 -7.12 -31.90
N LYS A 288 27.60 -6.96 -33.22
CA LYS A 288 26.75 -5.99 -33.95
C LYS A 288 25.24 -6.01 -33.61
N GLU A 289 24.67 -7.16 -33.23
CA GLU A 289 23.25 -7.26 -32.87
C GLU A 289 22.95 -6.71 -31.46
N VAL A 290 23.99 -6.51 -30.65
CA VAL A 290 23.93 -5.90 -29.32
C VAL A 290 23.82 -4.39 -29.44
N ASP A 291 24.43 -3.76 -30.45
CA ASP A 291 24.48 -2.31 -30.61
C ASP A 291 23.08 -1.70 -30.84
N GLU A 292 22.24 -2.31 -31.69
CA GLU A 292 20.88 -1.79 -31.94
C GLU A 292 19.97 -1.93 -30.71
N LYS A 293 20.04 -3.08 -30.02
CA LYS A 293 19.25 -3.32 -28.80
C LYS A 293 19.76 -2.47 -27.63
N TYR A 294 21.07 -2.21 -27.57
CA TYR A 294 21.71 -1.30 -26.63
C TYR A 294 21.26 0.14 -26.86
N GLU A 295 21.30 0.63 -28.09
CA GLU A 295 20.83 1.98 -28.42
C GLU A 295 19.34 2.16 -28.13
N GLN A 296 18.52 1.12 -28.30
CA GLN A 296 17.12 1.15 -27.86
C GLN A 296 16.98 1.26 -26.33
N LEU A 297 17.80 0.54 -25.57
CA LEU A 297 17.78 0.58 -24.10
C LEU A 297 18.30 1.92 -23.56
N LYS A 298 19.36 2.44 -24.17
CA LYS A 298 19.94 3.75 -23.86
C LYS A 298 18.96 4.88 -24.18
N LYS A 299 18.30 4.85 -25.33
CA LYS A 299 17.23 5.81 -25.66
C LYS A 299 16.07 5.73 -24.69
N LEU A 300 15.64 4.52 -24.31
CA LEU A 300 14.60 4.34 -23.30
C LEU A 300 15.02 4.92 -21.94
N TYR A 301 16.26 4.68 -21.53
CA TYR A 301 16.83 5.23 -20.31
C TYR A 301 16.83 6.77 -20.34
N GLU A 302 17.34 7.39 -21.41
CA GLU A 302 17.36 8.85 -21.53
C GLU A 302 15.94 9.45 -21.59
N GLN A 303 14.99 8.79 -22.25
CA GLN A 303 13.58 9.20 -22.25
C GLN A 303 12.96 9.17 -20.84
N VAL A 304 13.19 8.08 -20.10
CA VAL A 304 12.73 7.93 -18.71
C VAL A 304 13.36 8.97 -17.80
N LYS A 305 14.68 9.15 -17.89
CA LYS A 305 15.45 10.13 -17.13
C LYS A 305 14.97 11.56 -17.40
N ASN A 306 14.77 11.95 -18.65
CA ASN A 306 14.29 13.28 -19.01
C ASN A 306 12.87 13.55 -18.52
N LYS A 307 11.96 12.56 -18.62
CA LYS A 307 10.59 12.67 -18.09
C LYS A 307 10.58 12.89 -16.57
N TYR A 308 11.54 12.31 -15.85
CA TYR A 308 11.72 12.50 -14.40
C TYR A 308 12.20 13.91 -14.04
N TRP A 309 13.22 14.43 -14.74
CA TRP A 309 13.71 15.79 -14.49
C TRP A 309 12.66 16.86 -14.77
N ASP A 310 11.82 16.67 -15.80
CA ASP A 310 10.70 17.56 -16.11
C ASP A 310 9.58 17.53 -15.06
N THR A 311 9.35 16.40 -14.39
CA THR A 311 8.32 16.31 -13.33
C THR A 311 8.79 16.94 -12.02
N LYS A 312 10.09 16.83 -11.72
CA LYS A 312 10.70 17.43 -10.52
C LYS A 312 10.81 18.95 -10.59
N ASN A 313 11.03 19.51 -11.79
CA ASN A 313 11.11 20.96 -12.00
C ASN A 313 9.74 21.65 -12.12
N LYS A 314 8.64 20.91 -12.20
CA LYS A 314 7.26 21.44 -12.20
C LYS A 314 6.58 21.41 -10.82
N THR A 315 7.28 20.94 -9.80
CA THR A 315 6.79 20.85 -8.40
C THR A 315 7.61 21.69 -7.41
N LEU A 316 8.46 22.59 -7.92
CA LEU A 316 9.06 23.73 -7.21
C LEU A 316 8.42 25.03 -7.71
#